data_AF-U9VYP9-F1
#
_entry.id   AF-U9VYP9-F1
#
_cell.length_a   1.000
_cell.length_b   1.000
_cell.length_c   1.000
_cell.angle_alpha   90.00
_cell.angle_beta   90.00
_cell.angle_gamma   90.00
#
_symmetry.space_group_name_H-M   'P 1'
#
loop_
_entity.id
_entity.type
_entity.pdbx_description
1 polymer ?
#
loop_
_entity_poly.entity_id
_entity_poly.type
_entity_poly.pdbx_seq_one_letter_code
_entity_poly.pdbx_strand_id
1 'polypeptide(L)'
;MNPDEVLLAIEERLLKRKLTPAERIVLGQTWNRQTYDQMAKQSGYGDAHLKDTGYKLWRALSQALGQRVTKKSLLFVLREHLQPLEPSPTPVTAVVPSGPKSGSIEQQYPSGPLPPNSPFYIERPPSEDLAYAEIQRPGGFLRIKAPQKMGKTSLVFRLIKTANQNHYQTIHLDLQTVDQDVFSSIDMFLKWFCACSSQALELSPKLHEFWDVSMGHKVSSELYYQEYLLENKKSPILLIVGAAERLIGHPKIAQDFFPMLRSWHEKSRWNLLWRNLRIVIVHATEIYVPLKIHQSPFNIGRAIKLPKFTASQVAELTARYGIKENNDTLGRVLLDLVGGHPYLVNIFLHHLTAEAVSMDTLLKAVSMPSGIYGTHLRSYLALLQKEQDLAIAFKQVISSREGVELDAVTMYRLESLGLITIKGYQAVPSCNIYRSYFQQQLSI
;
A
#
# COMPACT_ATOMS: atom_id res chain seq x y z
N MET A 1 27.05 -19.36 7.91
CA MET A 1 27.32 -19.97 6.59
C MET A 1 28.57 -19.34 6.03
N ASN A 2 29.55 -20.16 5.73
CA ASN A 2 30.77 -19.76 5.03
C ASN A 2 30.42 -19.41 3.56
N PRO A 3 30.95 -18.32 2.95
CA PRO A 3 30.73 -18.01 1.54
C PRO A 3 30.97 -19.18 0.58
N ASP A 4 31.94 -20.04 0.88
CA ASP A 4 32.27 -21.21 0.05
C ASP A 4 31.20 -22.31 0.11
N GLU A 5 30.55 -22.51 1.26
CA GLU A 5 29.43 -23.46 1.41
C GLU A 5 28.18 -23.00 0.64
N VAL A 6 27.96 -21.68 0.60
CA VAL A 6 26.84 -21.07 -0.13
C VAL A 6 27.06 -21.17 -1.64
N LEU A 7 28.30 -20.99 -2.10
CA LEU A 7 28.67 -21.16 -3.51
C LEU A 7 28.39 -22.60 -3.97
N LEU A 8 28.80 -23.59 -3.19
CA LEU A 8 28.52 -25.00 -3.47
C LEU A 8 27.02 -25.30 -3.45
N ALA A 9 26.29 -24.81 -2.45
CA ALA A 9 24.84 -25.02 -2.37
C ALA A 9 24.07 -24.39 -3.55
N ILE A 10 24.52 -23.24 -4.06
CA ILE A 10 23.92 -22.60 -5.24
C ILE A 10 24.22 -23.39 -6.52
N GLU A 11 25.46 -23.85 -6.69
CA GLU A 11 25.86 -24.65 -7.85
C GLU A 11 25.12 -25.99 -7.90
N GLU A 12 24.99 -26.67 -6.77
CA GLU A 12 24.44 -28.03 -6.69
C GLU A 12 22.92 -28.09 -6.49
N ARG A 13 22.35 -27.22 -5.64
CA ARG A 13 20.93 -27.33 -5.25
C ARG A 13 20.00 -26.39 -6.01
N LEU A 14 20.49 -25.21 -6.42
CA LEU A 14 19.63 -24.19 -7.02
C LEU A 14 19.77 -24.11 -8.54
N LEU A 15 20.99 -23.89 -9.04
CA LEU A 15 21.21 -23.64 -10.47
C LEU A 15 21.58 -24.90 -11.26
N LYS A 16 21.96 -26.00 -10.57
CA LYS A 16 22.39 -27.28 -11.17
C LYS A 16 23.43 -27.10 -12.29
N ARG A 17 24.31 -26.10 -12.13
CA ARG A 17 25.43 -25.79 -13.03
C ARG A 17 26.55 -25.09 -12.27
N LYS A 18 27.78 -25.20 -12.77
CA LYS A 18 28.92 -24.44 -12.23
C LYS A 18 28.77 -22.95 -12.55
N LEU A 19 29.13 -22.10 -11.58
CA LEU A 19 29.20 -20.65 -11.77
C LEU A 19 30.50 -20.28 -12.50
N THR A 20 30.42 -19.30 -13.39
CA THR A 20 31.61 -18.73 -14.04
C THR A 20 32.47 -17.95 -13.03
N PRO A 21 33.76 -17.68 -13.31
CA PRO A 21 34.61 -16.88 -12.42
C PRO A 21 34.01 -15.51 -12.09
N ALA A 22 33.39 -14.83 -13.06
CA ALA A 22 32.71 -13.56 -12.86
C ALA A 22 31.46 -13.70 -11.97
N GLU A 23 30.65 -14.75 -12.14
CA GLU A 23 29.49 -15.01 -11.29
C GLU A 23 29.89 -15.33 -9.84
N ARG A 24 30.96 -16.10 -9.64
CA ARG A 24 31.50 -16.41 -8.30
C ARG A 24 31.98 -15.15 -7.58
N ILE A 25 32.64 -14.25 -8.30
CA ILE A 25 33.08 -12.95 -7.76
C ILE A 25 31.86 -12.09 -7.40
N VAL A 26 30.88 -11.96 -8.29
CA VAL A 26 29.67 -11.19 -8.04
C VAL A 26 28.91 -11.75 -6.82
N LEU A 27 28.78 -13.07 -6.71
CA LEU A 27 28.06 -13.70 -5.60
C LEU A 27 28.82 -13.59 -4.28
N GLY A 28 30.11 -13.95 -4.28
CA GLY A 28 30.97 -13.90 -3.10
C GLY A 28 31.13 -12.48 -2.56
N GLN A 29 31.37 -11.49 -3.41
CA GLN A 29 31.54 -10.10 -2.98
C GLN A 29 30.22 -9.40 -2.63
N THR A 30 29.08 -9.94 -3.10
CA THR A 30 27.76 -9.48 -2.64
C THR A 30 27.56 -9.84 -1.16
N TRP A 31 28.13 -10.94 -0.69
CA TRP A 31 28.12 -11.32 0.71
C TRP A 31 28.84 -10.30 1.60
N ASN A 32 29.94 -9.73 1.10
CA ASN A 32 30.72 -8.69 1.75
C ASN A 32 30.17 -7.26 1.54
N ARG A 33 28.94 -7.13 1.02
CA ARG A 33 28.25 -5.85 0.75
C ARG A 33 28.99 -4.89 -0.19
N GLN A 34 29.89 -5.39 -1.04
CA GLN A 34 30.63 -4.54 -1.98
C GLN A 34 29.76 -4.07 -3.15
N THR A 35 30.02 -2.87 -3.68
CA THR A 35 29.39 -2.34 -4.91
C THR A 35 30.03 -2.95 -6.16
N TYR A 36 29.37 -2.83 -7.33
CA TYR A 36 29.94 -3.33 -8.59
C TYR A 36 31.24 -2.57 -8.97
N ASP A 37 31.32 -1.28 -8.64
CA ASP A 37 32.53 -0.47 -8.80
C ASP A 37 33.70 -0.99 -7.93
N GLN A 38 33.41 -1.36 -6.67
CA GLN A 38 34.42 -1.94 -5.77
C GLN A 38 34.85 -3.33 -6.25
N MET A 39 33.92 -4.16 -6.73
CA MET A 39 34.22 -5.48 -7.31
C MET A 39 35.09 -5.35 -8.56
N ALA A 40 34.82 -4.37 -9.43
CA ALA A 40 35.58 -4.12 -10.65
C ALA A 40 37.05 -3.77 -10.34
N LYS A 41 37.27 -2.90 -9.35
CA LYS A 41 38.61 -2.48 -8.89
C LYS A 41 39.45 -3.63 -8.33
N GLN A 42 38.82 -4.66 -7.78
CA GLN A 42 39.51 -5.78 -7.11
C GLN A 42 39.65 -7.04 -7.98
N SER A 43 38.91 -7.14 -9.09
CA SER A 43 38.81 -8.37 -9.89
C SER A 43 39.34 -8.27 -11.32
N GLY A 44 39.67 -7.06 -11.80
CA GLY A 44 40.14 -6.83 -13.16
C GLY A 44 39.03 -6.86 -14.24
N TYR A 45 37.77 -7.07 -13.86
CA TYR A 45 36.62 -6.99 -14.77
C TYR A 45 36.05 -5.57 -14.83
N GLY A 46 35.53 -5.15 -16.00
CA GLY A 46 34.84 -3.87 -16.15
C GLY A 46 33.50 -3.83 -15.41
N ASP A 47 33.15 -2.68 -14.82
CA ASP A 47 31.89 -2.46 -14.07
C ASP A 47 30.64 -2.83 -14.89
N ALA A 48 30.61 -2.49 -16.18
CA ALA A 48 29.51 -2.85 -17.07
C ALA A 48 29.33 -4.38 -17.22
N HIS A 49 30.43 -5.13 -17.28
CA HIS A 49 30.41 -6.59 -17.41
C HIS A 49 29.94 -7.26 -16.11
N LEU A 50 30.36 -6.76 -14.95
CA LEU A 50 29.91 -7.29 -13.66
C LEU A 50 28.43 -6.97 -13.37
N LYS A 51 27.93 -5.82 -13.82
CA LYS A 51 26.49 -5.47 -13.73
C LYS A 51 25.63 -6.39 -14.58
N ASP A 52 26.01 -6.66 -15.83
CA ASP A 52 25.31 -7.60 -16.72
C ASP A 52 25.36 -9.04 -16.17
N THR A 53 26.53 -9.47 -15.70
CA THR A 53 26.72 -10.78 -15.05
C THR A 53 25.83 -10.91 -13.81
N GLY A 54 25.78 -9.89 -12.97
CA GLY A 54 24.91 -9.85 -11.80
C GLY A 54 23.43 -9.92 -12.17
N TYR A 55 22.99 -9.12 -13.14
CA TYR A 55 21.60 -9.14 -13.60
C TYR A 55 21.16 -10.54 -14.06
N LYS A 56 21.99 -11.20 -14.87
CA LYS A 56 21.73 -12.58 -15.35
C LYS A 56 21.69 -13.58 -14.20
N LEU A 57 22.61 -13.46 -13.23
CA LEU A 57 22.68 -14.33 -12.06
C LEU A 57 21.45 -14.20 -11.15
N TRP A 58 21.02 -12.97 -10.86
CA TRP A 58 19.83 -12.72 -10.04
C TRP A 58 18.55 -13.23 -10.69
N ARG A 59 18.45 -13.10 -12.03
CA ARG A 59 17.33 -13.66 -12.79
C ARG A 59 17.29 -15.18 -12.73
N ALA A 60 18.44 -15.84 -12.90
CA ALA A 60 18.53 -17.30 -12.82
C ALA A 60 18.16 -17.82 -11.42
N LEU A 61 18.63 -17.16 -10.36
CA LEU A 61 18.26 -17.49 -8.98
C LEU A 61 16.77 -17.23 -8.71
N SER A 62 16.22 -16.13 -9.23
CA SER A 62 14.79 -15.85 -9.09
C SER A 62 13.90 -16.92 -9.73
N GLN A 63 14.32 -17.44 -10.88
CA GLN A 63 13.63 -18.53 -11.56
C GLN A 63 13.75 -19.85 -10.81
N ALA A 64 14.96 -20.18 -10.32
CA ALA A 64 15.20 -21.43 -9.57
C ALA A 64 14.44 -21.47 -8.23
N LEU A 65 14.28 -20.32 -7.57
CA LEU A 65 13.66 -20.20 -6.25
C LEU A 65 12.17 -19.87 -6.29
N GLY A 66 11.61 -19.55 -7.46
CA GLY A 66 10.21 -19.12 -7.60
C GLY A 66 9.87 -17.80 -6.90
N GLN A 67 10.87 -17.04 -6.44
CA GLN A 67 10.72 -15.77 -5.75
C GLN A 67 11.79 -14.76 -6.20
N ARG A 68 11.48 -13.46 -6.15
CA ARG A 68 12.36 -12.41 -6.69
C ARG A 68 13.65 -12.26 -5.86
N VAL A 69 14.78 -12.63 -6.46
CA VAL A 69 16.12 -12.43 -5.92
C VAL A 69 16.79 -11.21 -6.56
N THR A 70 17.38 -10.36 -5.73
CA THR A 70 18.20 -9.22 -6.13
C THR A 70 19.49 -9.24 -5.32
N LYS A 71 20.50 -8.46 -5.72
CA LYS A 71 21.74 -8.28 -4.95
C LYS A 71 21.50 -7.99 -3.46
N LYS A 72 20.45 -7.20 -3.14
CA LYS A 72 20.10 -6.82 -1.76
C LYS A 72 19.30 -7.89 -1.01
N SER A 73 18.49 -8.69 -1.71
CA SER A 73 17.65 -9.74 -1.10
C SER A 73 18.31 -11.12 -1.05
N LEU A 74 19.40 -11.34 -1.78
CA LEU A 74 20.12 -12.61 -1.88
C LEU A 74 20.43 -13.23 -0.50
N LEU A 75 20.99 -12.44 0.42
CA LEU A 75 21.38 -12.90 1.76
C LEU A 75 20.20 -13.38 2.60
N PHE A 76 19.03 -12.77 2.42
CA PHE A 76 17.83 -13.12 3.15
C PHE A 76 17.20 -14.39 2.56
N VAL A 77 17.01 -14.42 1.24
CA VAL A 77 16.38 -15.53 0.53
C VAL A 77 17.18 -16.83 0.67
N LEU A 78 18.52 -16.76 0.58
CA LEU A 78 19.36 -17.94 0.74
C LEU A 78 19.40 -18.46 2.17
N ARG A 79 19.28 -17.60 3.19
CA ARG A 79 19.21 -18.06 4.59
C ARG A 79 17.94 -18.85 4.85
N GLU A 80 16.83 -18.47 4.23
CA GLU A 80 15.55 -19.17 4.35
C GLU A 80 15.57 -20.53 3.65
N HIS A 81 16.27 -20.64 2.51
CA HIS A 81 16.24 -21.86 1.67
C HIS A 81 17.45 -22.79 1.84
N LEU A 82 18.52 -22.36 2.52
CA LEU A 82 19.72 -23.17 2.76
C LEU A 82 19.89 -23.62 4.22
N GLN A 83 18.88 -23.43 5.08
CA GLN A 83 18.88 -24.10 6.40
C GLN A 83 18.85 -25.63 6.21
N PRO A 84 19.67 -26.39 6.96
CA PRO A 84 19.59 -27.84 6.94
C PRO A 84 18.21 -28.29 7.42
N LEU A 85 17.55 -29.18 6.66
CA LEU A 85 16.44 -29.95 7.21
C LEU A 85 16.98 -30.78 8.38
N GLU A 86 16.54 -30.52 9.60
CA GLU A 86 16.67 -31.52 10.65
C GLU A 86 15.72 -32.70 10.36
N PRO A 87 16.17 -33.95 10.57
CA PRO A 87 15.42 -35.12 10.18
C PRO A 87 14.25 -35.35 11.15
N SER A 88 13.03 -35.32 10.62
CA SER A 88 11.87 -35.90 11.31
C SER A 88 11.93 -37.44 11.27
N PRO A 89 11.52 -38.14 12.35
CA PRO A 89 11.65 -39.58 12.46
C PRO A 89 10.67 -40.33 11.54
N THR A 90 11.09 -41.55 11.20
CA THR A 90 10.49 -42.52 10.26
C THR A 90 9.07 -43.00 10.60
N PRO A 91 8.34 -43.57 9.62
CA PRO A 91 6.91 -43.85 9.70
C PRO A 91 6.61 -45.22 10.33
N VAL A 92 5.62 -45.27 11.23
CA VAL A 92 4.99 -46.53 11.66
C VAL A 92 3.46 -46.36 11.66
N THR A 93 2.85 -47.08 10.73
CA THR A 93 1.51 -47.69 10.66
C THR A 93 0.29 -47.04 11.34
N ALA A 94 -0.67 -46.67 10.47
CA ALA A 94 -2.13 -46.72 10.60
C ALA A 94 -2.77 -46.71 12.01
N VAL A 95 -3.39 -45.57 12.36
CA VAL A 95 -4.72 -45.55 12.97
C VAL A 95 -5.50 -44.38 12.34
N VAL A 96 -6.63 -44.68 11.70
CA VAL A 96 -7.62 -43.67 11.33
C VAL A 96 -8.36 -43.28 12.62
N PRO A 97 -8.45 -41.97 12.94
CA PRO A 97 -9.74 -41.45 13.33
C PRO A 97 -10.05 -40.08 12.71
N SER A 98 -11.15 -40.07 11.96
CA SER A 98 -12.22 -39.07 11.99
C SER A 98 -11.87 -37.58 12.11
N GLY A 99 -12.17 -36.85 11.02
CA GLY A 99 -12.71 -35.48 11.07
C GLY A 99 -11.72 -34.37 10.69
N PRO A 100 -12.14 -33.37 9.88
CA PRO A 100 -11.31 -32.23 9.56
C PRO A 100 -11.19 -31.34 10.80
N LYS A 101 -10.01 -31.31 11.42
CA LYS A 101 -9.69 -30.24 12.37
C LYS A 101 -9.47 -28.97 11.56
N SER A 102 -10.43 -28.05 11.70
CA SER A 102 -10.36 -26.63 11.37
C SER A 102 -8.93 -26.10 11.35
N GLY A 103 -8.43 -25.76 10.17
CA GLY A 103 -7.15 -25.07 10.00
C GLY A 103 -7.20 -23.73 10.72
N SER A 104 -6.46 -23.60 11.81
CA SER A 104 -6.20 -22.31 12.44
C SER A 104 -5.42 -21.45 11.47
N ILE A 105 -6.08 -20.45 10.89
CA ILE A 105 -5.43 -19.37 10.16
C ILE A 105 -4.52 -18.68 11.16
N GLU A 106 -3.21 -18.81 10.99
CA GLU A 106 -2.21 -18.12 11.81
C GLU A 106 -2.52 -16.62 11.76
N GLN A 107 -2.99 -16.05 12.88
CA GLN A 107 -3.51 -14.69 12.93
C GLN A 107 -2.35 -13.69 12.81
N GLN A 108 -2.03 -13.29 11.58
CA GLN A 108 -1.01 -12.27 11.32
C GLN A 108 -1.39 -10.94 11.99
N TYR A 109 -0.40 -10.28 12.62
CA TYR A 109 -0.59 -8.96 13.23
C TYR A 109 -1.15 -7.96 12.20
N PRO A 110 -2.18 -7.14 12.53
CA PRO A 110 -2.89 -6.29 11.57
C PRO A 110 -2.13 -5.00 11.23
N SER A 111 -0.89 -5.12 10.78
CA SER A 111 -0.01 -4.00 10.39
C SER A 111 -0.10 -3.62 8.91
N GLY A 112 -0.59 -4.53 8.05
CA GLY A 112 -0.57 -4.39 6.60
C GLY A 112 -1.95 -4.39 5.93
N PRO A 113 -2.00 -4.07 4.62
CA PRO A 113 -3.21 -4.25 3.83
C PRO A 113 -3.63 -5.72 3.77
N LEU A 114 -4.94 -5.96 3.81
CA LEU A 114 -5.48 -7.31 3.79
C LEU A 114 -5.44 -7.89 2.36
N PRO A 115 -4.89 -9.11 2.17
CA PRO A 115 -4.87 -9.74 0.86
C PRO A 115 -6.30 -10.00 0.33
N PRO A 116 -6.47 -10.24 -0.99
CA PRO A 116 -7.78 -10.43 -1.59
C PRO A 116 -8.62 -11.56 -1.00
N ASN A 117 -7.97 -12.59 -0.45
CA ASN A 117 -8.62 -13.77 0.13
C ASN A 117 -8.64 -13.74 1.67
N SER A 118 -8.27 -12.61 2.29
CA SER A 118 -8.29 -12.50 3.76
C SER A 118 -9.71 -12.68 4.29
N PRO A 119 -9.92 -13.57 5.28
CA PRO A 119 -11.22 -13.69 5.94
C PRO A 119 -11.54 -12.45 6.77
N PHE A 120 -10.58 -11.57 7.09
CA PHE A 120 -10.81 -10.41 7.96
C PHE A 120 -11.28 -9.16 7.21
N TYR A 121 -11.49 -9.23 5.89
CA TYR A 121 -12.00 -8.09 5.14
C TYR A 121 -13.52 -7.97 5.23
N ILE A 122 -13.99 -6.84 5.73
CA ILE A 122 -15.40 -6.49 5.75
C ILE A 122 -15.72 -5.56 4.59
N GLU A 123 -16.71 -5.96 3.79
CA GLU A 123 -17.23 -5.15 2.69
C GLU A 123 -18.04 -3.97 3.22
N ARG A 124 -18.01 -2.84 2.49
CA ARG A 124 -18.64 -1.58 2.88
C ARG A 124 -19.54 -1.06 1.77
N PRO A 125 -20.64 -1.78 1.48
CA PRO A 125 -21.55 -1.39 0.42
C PRO A 125 -22.08 0.04 0.63
N PRO A 126 -22.23 0.82 -0.46
CA PRO A 126 -22.03 0.41 -1.84
C PRO A 126 -20.57 0.58 -2.34
N SER A 127 -19.61 0.94 -1.48
CA SER A 127 -18.26 1.41 -1.88
C SER A 127 -17.53 0.47 -2.85
N GLU A 128 -17.46 -0.81 -2.51
CA GLU A 128 -16.85 -1.87 -3.33
C GLU A 128 -17.58 -2.02 -4.68
N ASP A 129 -18.91 -2.16 -4.67
CA ASP A 129 -19.72 -2.31 -5.88
C ASP A 129 -19.53 -1.14 -6.84
N LEU A 130 -19.53 0.08 -6.30
CA LEU A 130 -19.32 1.29 -7.07
C LEU A 130 -17.92 1.35 -7.68
N ALA A 131 -16.91 0.84 -6.97
CA ALA A 131 -15.53 0.78 -7.45
C ALA A 131 -15.36 -0.29 -8.55
N TYR A 132 -15.94 -1.48 -8.36
CA TYR A 132 -15.93 -2.55 -9.37
C TYR A 132 -16.65 -2.12 -10.65
N ALA A 133 -17.82 -1.50 -10.52
CA ALA A 133 -18.56 -0.99 -11.67
C ALA A 133 -17.78 0.09 -12.43
N GLU A 134 -17.04 0.96 -11.72
CA GLU A 134 -16.27 2.03 -12.37
C GLU A 134 -15.08 1.49 -13.18
N ILE A 135 -14.35 0.49 -12.67
CA ILE A 135 -13.22 -0.08 -13.41
C ILE A 135 -13.67 -0.89 -14.65
N GLN A 136 -14.92 -1.34 -14.71
CA GLN A 136 -15.46 -2.03 -15.89
C GLN A 136 -15.81 -1.06 -17.03
N ARG A 137 -16.08 0.21 -16.73
CA ARG A 137 -16.48 1.21 -17.74
C ARG A 137 -15.31 1.56 -18.67
N PRO A 138 -15.47 1.51 -20.01
CA PRO A 138 -14.48 2.03 -20.96
C PRO A 138 -13.95 3.41 -20.56
N GLY A 139 -12.63 3.53 -20.42
CA GLY A 139 -12.01 4.77 -19.97
C GLY A 139 -12.18 5.12 -18.49
N GLY A 140 -12.74 4.25 -17.65
CA GLY A 140 -13.18 4.55 -16.28
C GLY A 140 -12.10 5.23 -15.41
N PHE A 141 -12.54 6.18 -14.58
CA PHE A 141 -11.67 6.94 -13.69
C PHE A 141 -12.22 6.91 -12.27
N LEU A 142 -11.50 6.25 -11.38
CA LEU A 142 -11.89 6.01 -10.00
C LEU A 142 -10.94 6.75 -9.05
N ARG A 143 -11.51 7.37 -8.02
CA ARG A 143 -10.76 7.95 -6.91
C ARG A 143 -11.16 7.29 -5.60
N ILE A 144 -10.18 6.70 -4.92
CA ILE A 144 -10.37 6.11 -3.59
C ILE A 144 -9.75 7.06 -2.58
N LYS A 145 -10.57 7.63 -1.71
CA LYS A 145 -10.14 8.60 -0.69
C LYS A 145 -10.61 8.23 0.69
N ALA A 146 -9.73 8.35 1.67
CA ALA A 146 -10.03 8.21 3.10
C ALA A 146 -8.78 8.55 3.92
N PRO A 147 -8.91 8.80 5.23
CA PRO A 147 -7.76 8.85 6.13
C PRO A 147 -6.87 7.60 6.03
N GLN A 148 -5.65 7.69 6.53
CA GLN A 148 -4.75 6.54 6.62
C GLN A 148 -5.40 5.41 7.40
N LYS A 149 -4.99 4.17 7.11
CA LYS A 149 -5.45 2.97 7.82
C LYS A 149 -6.97 2.68 7.74
N MET A 150 -7.66 3.26 6.76
CA MET A 150 -9.07 2.99 6.43
C MET A 150 -9.25 1.84 5.41
N GLY A 151 -8.20 1.09 5.08
CA GLY A 151 -8.29 -0.06 4.15
C GLY A 151 -8.34 0.31 2.66
N LYS A 152 -7.78 1.46 2.26
CA LYS A 152 -7.67 1.87 0.85
C LYS A 152 -6.90 0.85 0.01
N THR A 153 -5.71 0.47 0.45
CA THR A 153 -4.86 -0.51 -0.24
C THR A 153 -5.48 -1.92 -0.25
N SER A 154 -6.21 -2.29 0.81
CA SER A 154 -6.99 -3.54 0.82
C SER A 154 -8.08 -3.56 -0.28
N LEU A 155 -8.73 -2.43 -0.56
CA LEU A 155 -9.66 -2.30 -1.69
C LEU A 155 -8.91 -2.37 -3.03
N VAL A 156 -7.75 -1.74 -3.15
CA VAL A 156 -6.91 -1.82 -4.36
C VAL A 156 -6.59 -3.28 -4.71
N PHE A 157 -6.18 -4.10 -3.74
CA PHE A 157 -5.88 -5.52 -4.00
C PHE A 157 -7.10 -6.29 -4.54
N ARG A 158 -8.31 -5.92 -4.13
CA ARG A 158 -9.56 -6.49 -4.67
C ARG A 158 -9.86 -5.99 -6.08
N LEU A 159 -9.58 -4.72 -6.38
CA LEU A 159 -9.66 -4.21 -7.75
C LEU A 159 -8.69 -4.92 -8.67
N ILE A 160 -7.45 -5.18 -8.23
CA ILE A 160 -6.46 -5.95 -8.99
C ILE A 160 -6.95 -7.38 -9.22
N LYS A 161 -7.46 -8.06 -8.18
CA LYS A 161 -8.05 -9.40 -8.33
C LYS A 161 -9.18 -9.41 -9.36
N THR A 162 -10.09 -8.43 -9.27
CA THR A 162 -11.22 -8.27 -10.20
C THR A 162 -10.76 -7.97 -11.62
N ALA A 163 -9.74 -7.13 -11.77
CA ALA A 163 -9.15 -6.80 -13.06
C ALA A 163 -8.52 -8.04 -13.73
N ASN A 164 -7.77 -8.84 -12.97
CA ASN A 164 -7.18 -10.08 -13.45
C ASN A 164 -8.26 -11.09 -13.87
N GLN A 165 -9.36 -11.20 -13.12
CA GLN A 165 -10.51 -12.05 -13.48
C GLN A 165 -11.18 -11.59 -14.78
N ASN A 166 -11.13 -10.30 -15.09
CA ASN A 166 -11.63 -9.72 -16.34
C ASN A 166 -10.54 -9.62 -17.43
N HIS A 167 -9.40 -10.30 -17.26
CA HIS A 167 -8.27 -10.32 -18.20
C HIS A 167 -7.61 -8.96 -18.47
N TYR A 168 -7.70 -8.02 -17.53
CA TYR A 168 -7.02 -6.73 -17.63
C TYR A 168 -5.55 -6.89 -17.26
N GLN A 169 -4.69 -6.10 -17.88
CA GLN A 169 -3.32 -5.90 -17.41
C GLN A 169 -3.32 -4.87 -16.28
N THR A 170 -2.45 -5.00 -15.30
CA THR A 170 -2.42 -4.10 -14.15
C THR A 170 -1.08 -3.38 -14.06
N ILE A 171 -1.13 -2.05 -13.94
CA ILE A 171 0.00 -1.21 -13.57
C ILE A 171 -0.29 -0.66 -12.17
N HIS A 172 0.46 -1.08 -11.16
CA HIS A 172 0.30 -0.58 -9.79
C HIS A 172 1.55 0.15 -9.34
N LEU A 173 1.45 1.47 -9.22
CA LEU A 173 2.55 2.36 -8.82
C LEU A 173 2.23 2.98 -7.47
N ASP A 174 2.93 2.57 -6.42
CA ASP A 174 2.82 3.18 -5.10
C ASP A 174 3.87 4.28 -4.93
N LEU A 175 3.43 5.53 -4.86
CA LEU A 175 4.36 6.66 -4.71
C LEU A 175 5.10 6.64 -3.37
N GLN A 176 4.62 5.93 -2.34
CA GLN A 176 5.35 5.79 -1.07
C GLN A 176 6.70 5.10 -1.23
N THR A 177 6.86 4.20 -2.21
CA THR A 177 8.11 3.46 -2.41
C THR A 177 9.10 4.17 -3.32
N VAL A 178 8.78 5.39 -3.78
CA VAL A 178 9.56 6.12 -4.78
C VAL A 178 10.62 6.99 -4.09
N ASP A 179 11.85 6.92 -4.62
CA ASP A 179 12.99 7.72 -4.19
C ASP A 179 12.71 9.21 -4.39
N GLN A 180 13.20 10.04 -3.46
CA GLN A 180 12.91 11.47 -3.45
C GLN A 180 13.40 12.18 -4.73
N ASP A 181 14.50 11.70 -5.32
CA ASP A 181 15.12 12.27 -6.53
C ASP A 181 14.22 12.17 -7.76
N VAL A 182 13.32 11.18 -7.82
CA VAL A 182 12.34 11.04 -8.91
C VAL A 182 11.38 12.23 -8.93
N PHE A 183 11.13 12.85 -7.78
CA PHE A 183 10.26 14.01 -7.65
C PHE A 183 10.98 15.36 -7.83
N SER A 184 12.23 15.35 -8.32
CA SER A 184 13.01 16.57 -8.58
C SER A 184 12.49 17.40 -9.76
N SER A 185 11.87 16.74 -10.77
CA SER A 185 11.32 17.39 -11.95
C SER A 185 10.20 16.57 -12.58
N ILE A 186 9.33 17.23 -13.36
CA ILE A 186 8.28 16.54 -14.13
C ILE A 186 8.87 15.58 -15.18
N ASP A 187 10.03 15.91 -15.76
CA ASP A 187 10.73 15.05 -16.72
C ASP A 187 11.16 13.72 -16.07
N MET A 188 11.87 13.78 -14.94
CA MET A 188 12.30 12.59 -14.22
C MET A 188 11.10 11.76 -13.75
N PHE A 189 10.08 12.41 -13.21
CA PHE A 189 8.87 11.74 -12.74
C PHE A 189 8.15 11.01 -13.88
N LEU A 190 7.95 11.65 -15.03
CA LEU A 190 7.23 11.02 -16.15
C LEU A 190 8.05 9.93 -16.85
N LYS A 191 9.38 10.07 -16.93
CA LYS A 191 10.28 8.99 -17.39
C LYS A 191 10.20 7.77 -16.48
N TRP A 192 10.29 7.99 -15.16
CA TRP A 192 10.11 6.94 -14.15
C TRP A 192 8.74 6.28 -14.29
N PHE A 193 7.68 7.09 -14.39
CA PHE A 193 6.31 6.63 -14.55
C PHE A 193 6.17 5.72 -15.77
N CYS A 194 6.65 6.13 -16.94
CA CYS A 194 6.60 5.35 -18.19
C CYS A 194 7.45 4.07 -18.11
N ALA A 195 8.65 4.14 -17.52
CA ALA A 195 9.52 2.98 -17.35
C ALA A 195 8.90 1.92 -16.43
N CYS A 196 8.40 2.33 -15.26
CA CYS A 196 7.73 1.42 -14.33
C CYS A 196 6.43 0.85 -14.91
N SER A 197 5.71 1.65 -15.69
CA SER A 197 4.51 1.19 -16.42
C SER A 197 4.84 0.09 -17.42
N SER A 198 5.95 0.24 -18.15
CA SER A 198 6.41 -0.78 -19.10
C SER A 198 6.79 -2.07 -18.39
N GLN A 199 7.55 -1.96 -17.30
CA GLN A 199 7.97 -3.11 -16.51
C GLN A 199 6.77 -3.86 -15.90
N ALA A 200 5.78 -3.14 -15.39
CA ALA A 200 4.54 -3.74 -14.85
C ALA A 200 3.74 -4.49 -15.94
N LEU A 201 3.88 -4.05 -17.19
CA LEU A 201 3.31 -4.71 -18.36
C LEU A 201 4.25 -5.75 -18.97
N GLU A 202 5.37 -6.11 -18.35
CA GLU A 202 6.35 -7.05 -18.92
C GLU A 202 6.90 -6.61 -20.29
N LEU A 203 7.01 -5.29 -20.49
CA LEU A 203 7.56 -4.65 -21.68
C LEU A 203 8.91 -3.98 -21.34
N SER A 204 9.85 -4.03 -22.27
CA SER A 204 11.12 -3.29 -22.16
C SER A 204 10.88 -1.78 -22.28
N PRO A 205 11.34 -0.94 -21.35
CA PRO A 205 11.16 0.51 -21.47
C PRO A 205 11.82 1.07 -22.74
N LYS A 206 11.07 1.86 -23.53
CA LYS A 206 11.52 2.47 -24.79
C LYS A 206 11.64 3.99 -24.72
N LEU A 207 12.09 4.52 -23.58
CA LEU A 207 12.13 5.97 -23.37
C LEU A 207 12.93 6.70 -24.45
N HIS A 208 14.06 6.16 -24.91
CA HIS A 208 14.87 6.83 -25.93
C HIS A 208 14.12 7.03 -27.27
N GLU A 209 13.21 6.13 -27.63
CA GLU A 209 12.46 6.21 -28.90
C GLU A 209 11.32 7.23 -28.84
N PHE A 210 10.71 7.41 -27.68
CA PHE A 210 9.47 8.18 -27.50
C PHE A 210 9.65 9.49 -26.73
N TRP A 211 10.86 9.76 -26.21
CA TRP A 211 11.11 10.91 -25.36
C TRP A 211 11.77 12.05 -26.12
N ASP A 212 10.96 13.02 -26.53
CA ASP A 212 11.42 14.24 -27.19
C ASP A 212 11.18 15.45 -26.28
N VAL A 213 12.28 16.05 -25.82
CA VAL A 213 12.26 17.23 -24.95
C VAL A 213 11.66 18.44 -25.66
N SER A 214 11.79 18.54 -26.99
CA SER A 214 11.27 19.67 -27.77
C SER A 214 9.74 19.68 -27.85
N MET A 215 9.10 18.51 -27.85
CA MET A 215 7.63 18.37 -27.82
C MET A 215 7.04 18.55 -26.41
N GLY A 216 7.89 18.49 -25.38
CA GLY A 216 7.50 18.56 -23.98
C GLY A 216 7.16 17.21 -23.37
N HIS A 217 7.47 17.09 -22.08
CA HIS A 217 7.42 15.84 -21.33
C HIS A 217 6.03 15.20 -21.26
N LYS A 218 4.96 16.01 -21.19
CA LYS A 218 3.57 15.51 -21.17
C LYS A 218 3.18 14.86 -22.50
N VAL A 219 3.55 15.48 -23.62
CA VAL A 219 3.29 14.95 -24.96
C VAL A 219 4.08 13.65 -25.17
N SER A 220 5.36 13.65 -24.81
CA SER A 220 6.19 12.43 -24.86
C SER A 220 5.59 11.28 -24.06
N SER A 221 5.16 11.53 -22.82
CA SER A 221 4.53 10.48 -22.00
C SER A 221 3.18 10.02 -22.52
N GLU A 222 2.44 10.89 -23.19
CA GLU A 222 1.17 10.54 -23.82
C GLU A 222 1.38 9.63 -25.02
N LEU A 223 2.29 9.99 -25.94
CA LEU A 223 2.65 9.16 -27.09
C LEU A 223 3.18 7.80 -26.63
N TYR A 224 4.01 7.78 -25.59
CA TYR A 224 4.49 6.55 -24.95
C TYR A 224 3.33 5.64 -24.50
N TYR A 225 2.33 6.20 -23.83
CA TYR A 225 1.19 5.42 -23.38
C TYR A 225 0.31 4.96 -24.55
N GLN A 226 0.05 5.85 -25.51
CA GLN A 226 -0.84 5.59 -26.62
C GLN A 226 -0.24 4.59 -27.62
N GLU A 227 0.90 4.93 -28.20
CA GLU A 227 1.51 4.22 -29.33
C GLU A 227 2.36 3.03 -28.88
N TYR A 228 2.86 3.03 -27.65
CA TYR A 228 3.62 1.89 -27.13
C TYR A 228 2.78 1.01 -26.21
N LEU A 229 2.34 1.51 -25.06
CA LEU A 229 1.73 0.62 -24.05
C LEU A 229 0.35 0.10 -24.46
N LEU A 230 -0.55 0.99 -24.90
CA LEU A 230 -1.93 0.62 -25.24
C LEU A 230 -2.02 -0.20 -26.54
N GLU A 231 -1.24 0.16 -27.57
CA GLU A 231 -1.20 -0.62 -28.82
C GLU A 231 -0.63 -2.03 -28.63
N ASN A 232 0.39 -2.21 -27.79
CA ASN A 232 1.01 -3.53 -27.59
C ASN A 232 0.17 -4.50 -26.76
N LYS A 233 -0.63 -4.01 -25.79
CA LYS A 233 -1.34 -4.90 -24.88
C LYS A 233 -2.69 -5.39 -25.37
N LYS A 234 -3.37 -4.69 -26.28
CA LYS A 234 -4.68 -5.04 -26.90
C LYS A 234 -5.83 -5.40 -25.93
N SER A 235 -5.56 -5.60 -24.65
CA SER A 235 -6.48 -5.78 -23.53
C SER A 235 -6.50 -4.53 -22.66
N PRO A 236 -7.57 -4.31 -21.88
CA PRO A 236 -7.64 -3.14 -21.01
C PRO A 236 -6.52 -3.14 -19.95
N ILE A 237 -6.01 -1.95 -19.66
CA ILE A 237 -5.00 -1.69 -18.64
C ILE A 237 -5.66 -0.98 -17.46
N LEU A 238 -5.52 -1.54 -16.25
CA LEU A 238 -5.84 -0.89 -14.99
C LEU A 238 -4.58 -0.22 -14.42
N LEU A 239 -4.49 1.10 -14.58
CA LEU A 239 -3.46 1.94 -13.97
C LEU A 239 -3.91 2.41 -12.58
N ILE A 240 -3.19 2.01 -11.54
CA ILE A 240 -3.39 2.42 -10.16
C ILE A 240 -2.21 3.28 -9.72
N VAL A 241 -2.49 4.52 -9.33
CA VAL A 241 -1.54 5.43 -8.69
C VAL A 241 -1.86 5.47 -7.19
N GLY A 242 -1.07 4.72 -6.42
CA GLY A 242 -1.11 4.65 -4.97
C GLY A 242 -0.42 5.83 -4.29
N ALA A 243 -0.93 6.21 -3.12
CA ALA A 243 -0.40 7.30 -2.30
C ALA A 243 -0.17 8.62 -3.05
N ALA A 244 -1.15 9.01 -3.88
CA ALA A 244 -1.07 10.21 -4.70
C ALA A 244 -0.91 11.50 -3.88
N GLU A 245 -1.19 11.48 -2.57
CA GLU A 245 -0.88 12.56 -1.64
C GLU A 245 0.61 12.92 -1.58
N ARG A 246 1.53 12.04 -1.97
CA ARG A 246 2.96 12.40 -2.02
C ARG A 246 3.27 13.49 -3.04
N LEU A 247 2.50 13.60 -4.11
CA LEU A 247 2.68 14.66 -5.12
C LEU A 247 2.39 16.06 -4.58
N ILE A 248 1.74 16.16 -3.41
CA ILE A 248 1.45 17.45 -2.75
C ILE A 248 2.75 18.17 -2.35
N GLY A 249 3.75 17.42 -1.88
CA GLY A 249 5.08 17.96 -1.60
C GLY A 249 5.84 18.44 -2.84
N HIS A 250 5.27 18.20 -4.04
CA HIS A 250 5.86 18.51 -5.33
C HIS A 250 4.86 19.23 -6.24
N PRO A 251 4.45 20.48 -5.92
CA PRO A 251 3.34 21.15 -6.60
C PRO A 251 3.49 21.25 -8.11
N LYS A 252 4.72 21.47 -8.62
CA LYS A 252 4.98 21.51 -10.07
C LYS A 252 4.63 20.18 -10.76
N ILE A 253 4.99 19.05 -10.15
CA ILE A 253 4.66 17.72 -10.69
C ILE A 253 3.15 17.50 -10.61
N ALA A 254 2.52 17.80 -9.48
CA ALA A 254 1.07 17.65 -9.33
C ALA A 254 0.27 18.49 -10.34
N GLN A 255 0.67 19.74 -10.57
CA GLN A 255 0.02 20.67 -11.50
C GLN A 255 0.08 20.22 -12.96
N ASP A 256 1.05 19.38 -13.33
CA ASP A 256 1.18 18.85 -14.68
C ASP A 256 0.63 17.42 -14.81
N PHE A 257 0.95 16.55 -13.86
CA PHE A 257 0.59 15.12 -13.93
C PHE A 257 -0.92 14.89 -13.81
N PHE A 258 -1.59 15.59 -12.90
CA PHE A 258 -3.02 15.37 -12.69
C PHE A 258 -3.89 15.86 -13.86
N PRO A 259 -3.66 17.06 -14.43
CA PRO A 259 -4.33 17.45 -15.67
C PRO A 259 -4.01 16.55 -16.87
N MET A 260 -2.82 15.95 -16.92
CA MET A 260 -2.48 14.97 -17.95
C MET A 260 -3.36 13.71 -17.83
N LEU A 261 -3.48 13.11 -16.64
CA LEU A 261 -4.37 11.96 -16.42
C LEU A 261 -5.84 12.30 -16.72
N ARG A 262 -6.27 13.53 -16.42
CA ARG A 262 -7.59 14.04 -16.80
C ARG A 262 -7.78 14.01 -18.32
N SER A 263 -6.82 14.56 -19.06
CA SER A 263 -6.84 14.61 -20.53
C SER A 263 -6.97 13.21 -21.13
N TRP A 264 -6.22 12.23 -20.59
CA TRP A 264 -6.28 10.83 -21.01
C TRP A 264 -7.67 10.21 -20.79
N HIS A 265 -8.28 10.47 -19.63
CA HIS A 265 -9.66 10.05 -19.36
C HIS A 265 -10.66 10.74 -20.30
N GLU A 266 -10.53 12.03 -20.57
CA GLU A 266 -11.43 12.75 -21.48
C GLU A 266 -11.32 12.22 -22.93
N LYS A 267 -10.11 11.85 -23.37
CA LYS A 267 -9.86 11.22 -24.69
C LYS A 267 -10.58 9.89 -24.86
N SER A 268 -10.74 9.11 -23.78
CA SER A 268 -11.46 7.83 -23.84
C SER A 268 -12.91 7.96 -24.34
N ARG A 269 -13.50 9.16 -24.27
CA ARG A 269 -14.86 9.40 -24.77
C ARG A 269 -14.99 9.14 -26.28
N TRP A 270 -13.94 9.47 -27.04
CA TRP A 270 -13.96 9.41 -28.51
C TRP A 270 -12.82 8.59 -29.12
N ASN A 271 -11.72 8.34 -28.41
CA ASN A 271 -10.60 7.53 -28.89
C ASN A 271 -10.68 6.10 -28.32
N LEU A 272 -10.74 5.10 -29.22
CA LEU A 272 -10.88 3.68 -28.87
C LEU A 272 -9.67 3.09 -28.15
N LEU A 273 -8.45 3.57 -28.40
CA LEU A 273 -7.26 3.12 -27.67
C LEU A 273 -7.33 3.60 -26.21
N TRP A 274 -7.69 4.86 -25.98
CA TRP A 274 -7.82 5.41 -24.62
C TRP A 274 -8.98 4.78 -23.84
N ARG A 275 -9.99 4.21 -24.52
CA ARG A 275 -11.01 3.36 -23.88
C ARG A 275 -10.43 2.09 -23.27
N ASN A 276 -9.20 1.69 -23.58
CA ASN A 276 -8.54 0.56 -22.94
C ASN A 276 -7.83 0.93 -21.63
N LEU A 277 -7.68 2.22 -21.30
CA LEU A 277 -7.10 2.62 -20.02
C LEU A 277 -8.19 2.79 -18.95
N ARG A 278 -7.97 2.25 -17.75
CA ARG A 278 -8.72 2.54 -16.52
C ARG A 278 -7.76 3.19 -15.54
N ILE A 279 -8.15 4.30 -14.93
CA ILE A 279 -7.29 5.05 -14.02
C ILE A 279 -7.88 4.99 -12.61
N VAL A 280 -7.09 4.59 -11.63
CA VAL A 280 -7.44 4.59 -10.21
C VAL A 280 -6.44 5.44 -9.46
N ILE A 281 -6.91 6.53 -8.83
CA ILE A 281 -6.10 7.37 -7.96
C ILE A 281 -6.47 7.07 -6.51
N VAL A 282 -5.48 6.69 -5.71
CA VAL A 282 -5.67 6.38 -4.29
C VAL A 282 -4.94 7.45 -3.49
N HIS A 283 -5.67 8.12 -2.59
CA HIS A 283 -5.05 9.14 -1.77
C HIS A 283 -5.60 9.23 -0.35
N ALA A 284 -4.75 9.67 0.57
CA ALA A 284 -5.17 10.08 1.91
C ALA A 284 -5.92 11.42 1.87
N THR A 285 -6.88 11.61 2.78
CA THR A 285 -7.57 12.89 2.96
C THR A 285 -6.83 13.85 3.88
N GLU A 286 -5.89 13.36 4.68
CA GLU A 286 -5.15 14.06 5.75
C GLU A 286 -4.45 15.36 5.34
N ILE A 287 -4.31 15.64 4.05
CA ILE A 287 -3.53 16.77 3.55
C ILE A 287 -4.43 17.71 2.75
N TYR A 288 -4.71 18.89 3.31
CA TYR A 288 -5.37 20.00 2.63
C TYR A 288 -4.41 20.59 1.60
N VAL A 289 -4.82 20.60 0.35
CA VAL A 289 -4.11 21.31 -0.71
C VAL A 289 -5.05 22.37 -1.24
N PRO A 290 -4.68 23.66 -1.17
CA PRO A 290 -5.31 24.67 -1.99
C PRO A 290 -4.87 24.47 -3.44
N LEU A 291 -5.36 23.40 -4.09
CA LEU A 291 -5.29 23.30 -5.54
C LEU A 291 -6.33 24.25 -6.12
N LYS A 292 -5.96 25.01 -7.15
CA LYS A 292 -6.93 25.76 -7.96
C LYS A 292 -8.01 24.79 -8.44
N ILE A 293 -9.28 25.16 -8.31
CA ILE A 293 -10.46 24.29 -8.56
C ILE A 293 -10.37 23.54 -9.90
N HIS A 294 -9.82 24.19 -10.94
CA HIS A 294 -9.70 23.63 -12.29
C HIS A 294 -8.46 22.75 -12.50
N GLN A 295 -7.48 22.78 -11.60
CA GLN A 295 -6.24 21.99 -11.64
C GLN A 295 -6.31 20.74 -10.76
N SER A 296 -7.43 20.56 -10.04
CA SER A 296 -7.61 19.46 -9.11
C SER A 296 -7.99 18.16 -9.84
N PRO A 297 -7.21 17.07 -9.71
CA PRO A 297 -7.67 15.73 -10.13
C PRO A 297 -8.92 15.29 -9.35
N PHE A 298 -9.23 15.97 -8.25
CA PHE A 298 -10.26 15.58 -7.29
C PHE A 298 -11.69 15.96 -7.73
N ASN A 299 -11.88 16.41 -8.98
CA ASN A 299 -13.18 16.71 -9.57
C ASN A 299 -13.53 15.82 -10.79
N ILE A 300 -12.71 14.81 -11.11
CA ILE A 300 -12.92 13.94 -12.28
C ILE A 300 -13.21 12.51 -11.83
N GLY A 301 -14.06 11.83 -12.60
CA GLY A 301 -14.41 10.43 -12.36
C GLY A 301 -15.17 10.20 -11.07
N ARG A 302 -15.39 8.93 -10.73
CA ARG A 302 -16.14 8.52 -9.56
C ARG A 302 -15.29 8.60 -8.30
N ALA A 303 -15.75 9.32 -7.28
CA ALA A 303 -15.10 9.35 -5.97
C ALA A 303 -15.76 8.39 -4.99
N ILE A 304 -14.94 7.54 -4.36
CA ILE A 304 -15.33 6.64 -3.27
C ILE A 304 -14.63 7.10 -1.99
N LYS A 305 -15.41 7.67 -1.06
CA LYS A 305 -14.96 7.94 0.32
C LYS A 305 -15.19 6.67 1.13
N LEU A 306 -14.12 5.99 1.57
CA LEU A 306 -14.31 4.77 2.36
C LEU A 306 -14.89 5.10 3.75
N PRO A 307 -16.04 4.52 4.12
CA PRO A 307 -16.64 4.76 5.41
C PRO A 307 -15.93 3.98 6.52
N LYS A 308 -16.20 4.38 7.77
CA LYS A 308 -15.92 3.57 8.96
C LYS A 308 -16.86 2.36 9.00
N PHE A 309 -16.54 1.35 9.80
CA PHE A 309 -17.43 0.23 10.02
C PHE A 309 -18.67 0.63 10.82
N THR A 310 -19.82 0.07 10.43
CA THR A 310 -21.07 0.09 11.19
C THR A 310 -21.00 -0.88 12.36
N ALA A 311 -21.96 -0.80 13.29
CA ALA A 311 -22.08 -1.78 14.38
C ALA A 311 -22.15 -3.23 13.87
N SER A 312 -22.94 -3.49 12.82
CA SER A 312 -23.07 -4.82 12.22
C SER A 312 -21.76 -5.31 11.61
N GLN A 313 -21.01 -4.43 10.96
CA GLN A 313 -19.71 -4.76 10.37
C GLN A 313 -18.63 -5.03 11.43
N VAL A 314 -18.66 -4.31 12.55
CA VAL A 314 -17.78 -4.61 13.69
C VAL A 314 -18.15 -5.95 14.32
N ALA A 315 -19.44 -6.21 14.57
CA ALA A 315 -19.90 -7.49 15.11
C ALA A 315 -19.56 -8.67 14.19
N GLU A 316 -19.70 -8.48 12.88
CA GLU A 316 -19.26 -9.45 11.88
C GLU A 316 -17.76 -9.70 11.99
N LEU A 317 -16.93 -8.66 12.01
CA LEU A 317 -15.49 -8.81 12.15
C LEU A 317 -15.11 -9.54 13.45
N THR A 318 -15.74 -9.19 14.56
CA THR A 318 -15.59 -9.88 15.85
C THR A 318 -15.86 -11.38 15.72
N ALA A 319 -16.92 -11.78 15.01
CA ALA A 319 -17.22 -13.18 14.74
C ALA A 319 -16.11 -13.87 13.91
N ARG A 320 -15.55 -13.16 12.93
CA ARG A 320 -14.45 -13.69 12.09
C ARG A 320 -13.14 -13.87 12.87
N TYR A 321 -12.96 -13.14 13.97
CA TYR A 321 -11.86 -13.35 14.92
C TYR A 321 -12.10 -14.55 15.88
N GLY A 322 -13.26 -15.21 15.79
CA GLY A 322 -13.58 -16.41 16.58
C GLY A 322 -14.24 -16.12 17.92
N ILE A 323 -14.58 -14.86 18.21
CA ILE A 323 -15.36 -14.48 19.38
C ILE A 323 -16.83 -14.79 19.03
N LYS A 324 -17.44 -15.72 19.76
CA LYS A 324 -18.80 -16.22 19.45
C LYS A 324 -19.87 -15.65 20.38
N GLU A 325 -19.49 -15.27 21.59
CA GLU A 325 -20.41 -14.73 22.59
C GLU A 325 -20.33 -13.20 22.61
N ASN A 326 -21.47 -12.53 22.78
CA ASN A 326 -21.57 -11.08 22.99
C ASN A 326 -21.00 -10.21 21.84
N ASN A 327 -21.01 -10.71 20.59
CA ASN A 327 -20.48 -9.98 19.44
C ASN A 327 -21.15 -8.62 19.22
N ASP A 328 -22.46 -8.53 19.43
CA ASP A 328 -23.18 -7.26 19.33
C ASP A 328 -22.80 -6.28 20.43
N THR A 329 -22.62 -6.78 21.66
CA THR A 329 -22.22 -5.97 22.82
C THR A 329 -20.79 -5.46 22.65
N LEU A 330 -19.85 -6.35 22.32
CA LEU A 330 -18.46 -5.98 22.02
C LEU A 330 -18.39 -5.05 20.80
N GLY A 331 -19.20 -5.32 19.78
CA GLY A 331 -19.32 -4.47 18.60
C GLY A 331 -19.73 -3.04 18.94
N ARG A 332 -20.71 -2.85 19.81
CA ARG A 332 -21.12 -1.52 20.33
C ARG A 332 -20.01 -0.88 21.16
N VAL A 333 -19.39 -1.61 22.07
CA VAL A 333 -18.26 -1.10 22.88
C VAL A 333 -17.12 -0.61 22.00
N LEU A 334 -16.75 -1.36 20.96
CA LEU A 334 -15.72 -0.97 20.00
C LEU A 334 -16.15 0.20 19.11
N LEU A 335 -17.42 0.25 18.72
CA LEU A 335 -17.96 1.38 17.99
C LEU A 335 -17.87 2.66 18.83
N ASP A 336 -18.23 2.62 20.11
CA ASP A 336 -18.13 3.78 21.01
C ASP A 336 -16.66 4.16 21.25
N LEU A 337 -15.79 3.18 21.47
CA LEU A 337 -14.39 3.41 21.78
C LEU A 337 -13.61 4.00 20.58
N VAL A 338 -13.70 3.36 19.41
CA VAL A 338 -12.85 3.68 18.24
C VAL A 338 -13.64 4.12 17.00
N GLY A 339 -14.95 4.30 17.13
CA GLY A 339 -15.80 4.86 16.06
C GLY A 339 -15.94 3.97 14.84
N GLY A 340 -15.65 2.66 14.94
CA GLY A 340 -15.62 1.75 13.79
C GLY A 340 -14.42 1.95 12.86
N HIS A 341 -13.34 2.57 13.34
CA HIS A 341 -12.11 2.73 12.56
C HIS A 341 -11.50 1.35 12.22
N PRO A 342 -11.40 0.95 10.93
CA PRO A 342 -11.06 -0.43 10.55
C PRO A 342 -9.77 -0.96 11.18
N TYR A 343 -8.68 -0.19 11.11
CA TYR A 343 -7.41 -0.58 11.74
C TYR A 343 -7.49 -0.70 13.27
N LEU A 344 -8.11 0.25 13.96
CA LEU A 344 -8.19 0.21 15.43
C LEU A 344 -9.04 -0.97 15.91
N VAL A 345 -10.15 -1.26 15.21
CA VAL A 345 -10.97 -2.45 15.48
C VAL A 345 -10.14 -3.73 15.32
N ASN A 346 -9.39 -3.88 14.23
CA ASN A 346 -8.55 -5.08 14.02
C ASN A 346 -7.45 -5.22 15.08
N ILE A 347 -6.81 -4.11 15.49
CA ILE A 347 -5.80 -4.12 16.56
C ILE A 347 -6.41 -4.63 17.86
N PHE A 348 -7.58 -4.12 18.26
CA PHE A 348 -8.24 -4.57 19.48
C PHE A 348 -8.56 -6.06 19.44
N LEU A 349 -9.21 -6.51 18.35
CA LEU A 349 -9.63 -7.89 18.21
C LEU A 349 -8.42 -8.84 18.17
N HIS A 350 -7.34 -8.44 17.52
CA HIS A 350 -6.09 -9.20 17.52
C HIS A 350 -5.50 -9.35 18.93
N HIS A 351 -5.37 -8.29 19.71
CA HIS A 351 -4.85 -8.39 21.08
C HIS A 351 -5.78 -9.22 21.99
N LEU A 352 -7.10 -9.11 21.80
CA LEU A 352 -8.08 -9.88 22.56
C LEU A 352 -7.98 -11.39 22.27
N THR A 353 -7.73 -11.80 21.02
CA THR A 353 -7.72 -13.22 20.63
C THR A 353 -6.33 -13.85 20.64
N ALA A 354 -5.28 -13.12 20.29
CA ALA A 354 -3.94 -13.67 20.12
C ALA A 354 -3.09 -13.60 21.41
N GLU A 355 -3.33 -12.62 22.29
CA GLU A 355 -2.51 -12.41 23.50
C GLU A 355 -3.23 -12.83 24.79
N ALA A 356 -4.45 -13.39 24.69
CA ALA A 356 -5.28 -13.84 25.81
C ALA A 356 -5.47 -12.79 26.94
N VAL A 357 -5.43 -11.50 26.59
CA VAL A 357 -5.63 -10.40 27.53
C VAL A 357 -7.12 -10.21 27.79
N SER A 358 -7.52 -10.03 29.06
CA SER A 358 -8.92 -9.79 29.38
C SER A 358 -9.40 -8.44 28.82
N MET A 359 -10.67 -8.40 28.41
CA MET A 359 -11.30 -7.22 27.83
C MET A 359 -11.20 -6.00 28.76
N ASP A 360 -11.44 -6.17 30.06
CA ASP A 360 -11.32 -5.10 31.06
C ASP A 360 -9.91 -4.52 31.14
N THR A 361 -8.89 -5.37 31.01
CA THR A 361 -7.49 -4.94 31.04
C THR A 361 -7.15 -4.12 29.79
N LEU A 362 -7.59 -4.59 28.61
CA LEU A 362 -7.41 -3.85 27.37
C LEU A 362 -8.11 -2.49 27.43
N LEU A 363 -9.38 -2.45 27.83
CA LEU A 363 -10.17 -1.21 27.92
C LEU A 363 -9.57 -0.18 28.88
N LYS A 364 -8.95 -0.60 29.99
CA LYS A 364 -8.25 0.31 30.90
C LYS A 364 -6.96 0.90 30.30
N ALA A 365 -6.28 0.15 29.44
CA ALA A 365 -4.98 0.53 28.87
C ALA A 365 -5.08 1.27 27.52
N VAL A 366 -6.22 1.25 26.82
CA VAL A 366 -6.34 1.76 25.43
C VAL A 366 -5.95 3.24 25.26
N SER A 367 -6.19 4.07 26.27
CA SER A 367 -5.87 5.51 26.23
C SER A 367 -4.48 5.83 26.78
N MET A 368 -3.68 4.84 27.17
CA MET A 368 -2.32 5.07 27.65
C MET A 368 -1.35 5.25 26.47
N PRO A 369 -0.29 6.08 26.59
CA PRO A 369 0.74 6.20 25.56
C PRO A 369 1.43 4.88 25.19
N SER A 370 1.48 3.92 26.14
CA SER A 370 2.00 2.57 25.98
C SER A 370 0.93 1.52 25.63
N GLY A 371 -0.33 1.91 25.50
CA GLY A 371 -1.42 1.00 25.17
C GLY A 371 -1.38 0.50 23.72
N ILE A 372 -2.29 -0.41 23.37
CA ILE A 372 -2.38 -1.06 22.04
C ILE A 372 -2.48 -0.07 20.87
N TYR A 373 -2.93 1.16 21.12
CA TYR A 373 -3.06 2.23 20.12
C TYR A 373 -1.96 3.30 20.20
N GLY A 374 -0.99 3.15 21.11
CA GLY A 374 -0.01 4.19 21.45
C GLY A 374 0.76 4.73 20.24
N THR A 375 1.20 3.87 19.32
CA THR A 375 1.89 4.31 18.09
C THR A 375 1.00 5.18 17.20
N HIS A 376 -0.29 4.81 17.05
CA HIS A 376 -1.26 5.56 16.26
C HIS A 376 -1.59 6.93 16.87
N LEU A 377 -1.80 6.95 18.18
CA LEU A 377 -2.14 8.18 18.90
C LEU A 377 -0.93 9.14 18.95
N ARG A 378 0.28 8.63 19.18
CA ARG A 378 1.52 9.44 19.15
C ARG A 378 1.80 10.04 17.78
N SER A 379 1.50 9.33 16.67
CA SER A 379 1.68 9.91 15.33
C SER A 379 0.80 11.13 15.09
N TYR A 380 -0.46 11.09 15.57
CA TYR A 380 -1.33 12.27 15.51
C TYR A 380 -0.91 13.36 16.48
N LEU A 381 -0.44 13.02 17.69
CA LEU A 381 0.11 14.01 18.62
C LEU A 381 1.27 14.77 18.00
N ALA A 382 2.24 14.07 17.40
CA ALA A 382 3.37 14.68 16.73
C ALA A 382 2.95 15.57 15.53
N LEU A 383 1.87 15.21 14.83
CA LEU A 383 1.30 16.05 13.77
C LEU A 383 0.67 17.32 14.35
N LEU A 384 -0.19 17.19 15.36
CA LEU A 384 -0.87 18.32 15.99
C LEU A 384 0.14 19.29 16.65
N GLN A 385 1.21 18.78 17.25
CA GLN A 385 2.28 19.62 17.82
C GLN A 385 3.00 20.48 16.78
N LYS A 386 3.10 20.01 15.52
CA LYS A 386 3.66 20.80 14.42
C LYS A 386 2.67 21.83 13.87
N GLU A 387 1.38 21.64 14.13
CA GLU A 387 0.27 22.42 13.57
C GLU A 387 -0.55 23.05 14.71
N GLN A 388 0.00 24.10 15.32
CA GLN A 388 -0.56 24.67 16.56
C GLN A 388 -2.03 25.09 16.43
N ASP A 389 -2.42 25.69 15.30
CA ASP A 389 -3.81 26.10 15.06
C ASP A 389 -4.78 24.89 15.05
N LEU A 390 -4.37 23.77 14.43
CA LEU A 390 -5.15 22.53 14.45
C LEU A 390 -5.20 21.94 15.85
N ALA A 391 -4.11 22.00 16.62
CA ALA A 391 -4.09 21.52 18.00
C ALA A 391 -5.05 22.31 18.89
N ILE A 392 -5.07 23.63 18.77
CA ILE A 392 -5.97 24.53 19.52
C ILE A 392 -7.43 24.21 19.17
N ALA A 393 -7.77 24.15 17.88
CA ALA A 393 -9.11 23.84 17.44
C ALA A 393 -9.55 22.43 17.88
N PHE A 394 -8.67 21.43 17.76
CA PHE A 394 -9.00 20.09 18.20
C PHE A 394 -9.15 19.99 19.72
N LYS A 395 -8.38 20.76 20.50
CA LYS A 395 -8.55 20.90 21.96
C LYS A 395 -9.94 21.42 22.31
N GLN A 396 -10.48 22.39 21.56
CA GLN A 396 -11.85 22.87 21.76
C GLN A 396 -12.87 21.74 21.51
N VAL A 397 -12.71 20.99 20.41
CA VAL A 397 -13.61 19.88 20.04
C VAL A 397 -13.64 18.78 21.09
N ILE A 398 -12.48 18.32 21.57
CA ILE A 398 -12.41 17.27 22.60
C ILE A 398 -12.90 17.75 23.97
N SER A 399 -12.86 19.06 24.25
CA SER A 399 -13.35 19.63 25.51
C SER A 399 -14.87 19.78 25.54
N SER A 400 -15.51 19.94 24.38
CA SER A 400 -16.98 20.10 24.29
C SER A 400 -17.73 18.77 24.35
N ARG A 401 -18.84 18.71 25.08
CA ARG A 401 -19.74 17.54 25.09
C ARG A 401 -20.65 17.49 23.87
N GLU A 402 -21.14 18.64 23.44
CA GLU A 402 -22.13 18.75 22.35
C GLU A 402 -21.46 18.90 20.97
N GLY A 403 -20.22 19.39 20.94
CA GLY A 403 -19.48 19.72 19.73
C GLY A 403 -19.14 21.20 19.67
N VAL A 404 -18.35 21.60 18.67
CA VAL A 404 -17.88 22.99 18.49
C VAL A 404 -18.04 23.39 17.04
N GLU A 405 -18.54 24.59 16.79
CA GLU A 405 -18.48 25.19 15.46
C GLU A 405 -17.08 25.74 15.22
N LEU A 406 -16.45 25.30 14.13
CA LEU A 406 -15.12 25.72 13.72
C LEU A 406 -15.22 26.40 12.36
N ASP A 407 -14.21 27.19 12.01
CA ASP A 407 -14.13 27.69 10.64
C ASP A 407 -14.03 26.52 9.64
N ALA A 408 -14.54 26.75 8.43
CA ALA A 408 -14.69 25.70 7.43
C ALA A 408 -13.36 25.03 7.04
N VAL A 409 -12.25 25.78 7.04
CA VAL A 409 -10.93 25.25 6.66
C VAL A 409 -10.42 24.34 7.76
N THR A 410 -10.43 24.79 9.01
CA THR A 410 -10.00 23.99 10.16
C THR A 410 -10.86 22.75 10.35
N MET A 411 -12.18 22.90 10.22
CA MET A 411 -13.12 21.77 10.27
C MET A 411 -12.79 20.74 9.20
N TYR A 412 -12.61 21.17 7.95
CA TYR A 412 -12.24 20.28 6.86
C TYR A 412 -10.92 19.56 7.14
N ARG A 413 -9.88 20.28 7.61
CA ARG A 413 -8.57 19.69 7.92
C ARG A 413 -8.65 18.63 9.02
N LEU A 414 -9.36 18.90 10.12
CA LEU A 414 -9.53 17.92 11.19
C LEU A 414 -10.38 16.71 10.75
N GLU A 415 -11.41 16.93 9.93
CA GLU A 415 -12.23 15.84 9.38
C GLU A 415 -11.40 14.98 8.42
N SER A 416 -10.54 15.62 7.63
CA SER A 416 -9.68 14.96 6.66
C SER A 416 -8.58 14.13 7.32
N LEU A 417 -8.14 14.52 8.53
CA LEU A 417 -7.32 13.70 9.42
C LEU A 417 -8.07 12.50 10.03
N GLY A 418 -9.41 12.50 9.96
CA GLY A 418 -10.26 11.51 10.61
C GLY A 418 -10.38 11.69 12.13
N LEU A 419 -9.92 12.82 12.68
CA LEU A 419 -9.96 13.12 14.11
C LEU A 419 -11.34 13.58 14.58
N ILE A 420 -12.11 14.21 13.70
CA ILE A 420 -13.49 14.65 13.97
C ILE A 420 -14.50 14.05 12.97
N THR A 421 -15.77 14.12 13.34
CA THR A 421 -16.91 14.00 12.44
C THR A 421 -17.79 15.22 12.58
N ILE A 422 -18.56 15.54 11.54
CA ILE A 422 -19.46 16.70 11.52
C ILE A 422 -20.89 16.22 11.79
N LYS A 423 -21.55 16.82 12.78
CA LYS A 423 -22.98 16.63 13.07
C LYS A 423 -23.68 17.98 12.97
N GLY A 424 -24.47 18.18 11.90
CA GLY A 424 -25.00 19.51 11.58
C GLY A 424 -23.85 20.48 11.29
N TYR A 425 -23.73 21.55 12.08
CA TYR A 425 -22.64 22.53 12.01
C TYR A 425 -21.54 22.31 13.06
N GLN A 426 -21.64 21.25 13.86
CA GLN A 426 -20.73 21.01 14.97
C GLN A 426 -19.70 19.93 14.63
N ALA A 427 -18.44 20.23 14.91
CA ALA A 427 -17.35 19.28 14.97
C ALA A 427 -17.41 18.52 16.30
N VAL A 428 -17.42 17.20 16.23
CA VAL A 428 -17.33 16.30 17.39
C VAL A 428 -16.17 15.33 17.22
N PRO A 429 -15.52 14.85 18.30
CA PRO A 429 -14.49 13.82 18.20
C PRO A 429 -15.01 12.60 17.45
N SER A 430 -14.21 12.05 16.55
CA SER A 430 -14.65 10.96 15.67
C SER A 430 -14.77 9.61 16.40
N CYS A 431 -14.21 9.50 17.60
CA CYS A 431 -14.33 8.39 18.54
C CYS A 431 -13.87 8.80 19.95
N ASN A 432 -14.24 8.01 20.97
CA ASN A 432 -13.95 8.32 22.36
C ASN A 432 -12.46 8.22 22.71
N ILE A 433 -11.71 7.31 22.07
CA ILE A 433 -10.28 7.19 22.33
C ILE A 433 -9.50 8.47 21.97
N TYR A 434 -9.92 9.17 20.92
CA TYR A 434 -9.30 10.45 20.59
C TYR A 434 -9.63 11.50 21.64
N ARG A 435 -10.87 11.54 22.13
CA ARG A 435 -11.25 12.44 23.23
C ARG A 435 -10.40 12.16 24.47
N SER A 436 -10.38 10.93 24.98
CA SER A 436 -9.70 10.58 26.23
C SER A 436 -8.19 10.78 26.17
N TYR A 437 -7.54 10.35 25.09
CA TYR A 437 -6.09 10.49 24.94
C TYR A 437 -5.68 11.95 24.79
N PHE A 438 -6.27 12.68 23.85
CA PHE A 438 -5.82 14.05 23.56
C PHE A 438 -6.24 15.06 24.62
N GLN A 439 -7.30 14.79 25.41
CA GLN A 439 -7.59 15.61 26.58
C GLN A 439 -6.44 15.57 27.59
N GLN A 440 -5.77 14.43 27.77
CA GLN A 440 -4.63 14.35 28.68
C GLN A 440 -3.37 14.99 28.08
N GLN A 441 -3.14 14.80 26.79
CA GLN A 441 -1.87 15.21 26.14
C GLN A 441 -1.85 16.68 25.67
N LEU A 442 -3.01 17.28 25.38
CA LEU A 442 -3.12 18.69 24.92
C LEU A 442 -3.51 19.66 26.05
N SER A 443 -3.65 19.18 27.28
CA SER A 443 -3.98 20.02 28.44
C SER A 443 -2.80 20.72 29.10
N ILE A 444 -1.61 20.62 28.50
CA ILE A 444 -0.38 21.28 28.97
C ILE A 444 -0.16 22.57 28.19
#